data_AF-A0AAU5BSN4-F1
#
_entry.id   AF-A0AAU5BSN4-F1
#
_cell.length_a   1.000
_cell.length_b   1.000
_cell.length_c   1.000
_cell.angle_alpha   90.00
_cell.angle_beta   90.00
_cell.angle_gamma   90.00
#
_symmetry.space_group_name_H-M   'P 1'
#
loop_
_entity.id
_entity.type
_entity.pdbx_description
1 polymer ?
#
loop_
_entity_poly.entity_id
_entity_poly.type
_entity_poly.pdbx_seq_one_letter_code
_entity_poly.pdbx_strand_id
1 'polypeptide(L)' 'MTDAVDTAERALIAALKEISDAVERYEAVKELEARLDLSLKEIKADVAKELYVDRSWNQVGKLLGVTGSRAEQISRAAR' A
#
# COMPACT_ATOMS: atom_id res chain seq x y z
N MET A 1 12.45 -6.24 0.37
CA MET A 1 11.95 -5.08 1.12
C MET A 1 13.16 -4.26 1.54
N THR A 2 13.04 -2.94 1.72
CA THR A 2 14.18 -2.17 2.24
C THR A 2 14.25 -2.36 3.75
N ASP A 3 15.45 -2.39 4.32
CA ASP A 3 15.65 -2.60 5.77
C ASP A 3 14.83 -1.63 6.64
N ALA A 4 14.58 -0.41 6.14
CA ALA A 4 13.77 0.59 6.81
C ALA A 4 12.27 0.21 6.87
N VAL A 5 11.72 -0.37 5.81
CA VAL A 5 10.31 -0.82 5.77
C VAL A 5 10.13 -2.04 6.66
N ASP A 6 11.05 -3.00 6.62
CA ASP A 6 11.09 -4.15 7.53
C ASP A 6 11.11 -3.71 9.00
N THR A 7 11.91 -2.68 9.32
CA THR A 7 12.00 -2.14 10.67
C THR A 7 10.68 -1.49 11.11
N ALA A 8 10.07 -0.70 10.23
CA ALA A 8 8.79 -0.04 10.51
C ALA A 8 7.65 -1.04 10.70
N GLU A 9 7.56 -2.07 9.87
CA GLU A 9 6.56 -3.15 10.00
C GLU A 9 6.68 -3.83 11.37
N ARG A 10 7.90 -4.22 11.76
CA ARG A 10 8.15 -4.85 13.07
C ARG A 10 7.77 -3.95 14.24
N ALA A 11 8.04 -2.65 14.14
CA ALA A 11 7.67 -1.68 15.16
C ALA A 11 6.14 -1.55 15.31
N LEU A 12 5.40 -1.50 14.19
CA LEU A 12 3.93 -1.46 14.21
C LEU A 12 3.34 -2.72 14.84
N ILE A 13 3.85 -3.91 14.46
CA ILE A 13 3.41 -5.18 15.03
C ILE A 13 3.72 -5.26 16.54
N ALA A 14 4.89 -4.78 16.96
CA ALA A 14 5.26 -4.75 18.38
C ALA A 14 4.31 -3.85 19.19
N ALA A 15 4.04 -2.63 18.72
CA ALA A 15 3.13 -1.69 19.37
C ALA A 15 1.71 -2.27 19.53
N LEU A 16 1.18 -2.94 18.51
CA LEU A 16 -0.13 -3.61 18.61
C LEU A 16 -0.13 -4.74 19.64
N LYS A 17 0.97 -5.51 19.76
CA LYS A 17 1.06 -6.60 20.74
C LYS A 17 1.14 -6.12 22.19
N GLU A 18 1.58 -4.89 22.43
CA GLU A 18 1.63 -4.28 23.76
C GLU A 18 0.24 -3.91 24.30
N ILE A 19 -0.77 -3.75 23.43
CA ILE A 19 -2.16 -3.50 23.83
C ILE A 19 -2.68 -4.72 24.57
N SER A 20 -2.99 -4.61 25.86
CA SER A 20 -3.28 -5.77 26.71
C SER A 20 -4.68 -6.35 26.48
N ASP A 21 -5.69 -5.50 26.27
CA ASP A 21 -7.06 -5.94 26.01
C ASP A 21 -7.19 -6.53 24.59
N ALA A 22 -7.83 -7.69 24.47
CA ALA A 22 -7.92 -8.40 23.21
C ALA A 22 -8.86 -7.72 22.21
N VAL A 23 -9.94 -7.08 22.68
CA VAL A 23 -10.89 -6.38 21.82
C VAL A 23 -10.29 -5.07 21.34
N GLU A 24 -9.69 -4.29 22.24
CA GLU A 24 -8.96 -3.07 21.92
C GLU A 24 -7.85 -3.32 20.91
N ARG A 25 -7.05 -4.38 21.12
CA ARG A 25 -5.99 -4.76 20.19
C ARG A 25 -6.55 -5.08 18.80
N TYR A 26 -7.66 -5.80 18.73
CA TYR A 26 -8.28 -6.16 17.45
C TYR A 26 -8.82 -4.93 16.70
N GLU A 27 -9.49 -4.01 17.40
CA GLU A 27 -9.97 -2.77 16.81
C GLU A 27 -8.80 -1.89 16.32
N ALA A 28 -7.72 -1.79 17.09
CA ALA A 28 -6.51 -1.08 16.68
C ALA A 28 -5.85 -1.68 15.43
N VAL A 29 -5.83 -3.02 15.30
CA VAL A 29 -5.39 -3.70 14.07
C VAL A 29 -6.24 -3.26 12.88
N LYS A 30 -7.57 -3.32 13.02
CA LYS A 30 -8.48 -2.95 11.93
C LYS A 30 -8.35 -1.49 11.51
N GLU A 31 -8.19 -0.57 12.47
CA GLU A 31 -7.96 0.83 12.17
C GLU A 31 -6.64 1.04 11.41
N LEU A 32 -5.56 0.40 11.86
CA LEU A 32 -4.26 0.47 11.20
C LEU A 32 -4.33 -0.11 9.78
N GLU A 33 -4.97 -1.26 9.59
CA GLU A 33 -5.18 -1.88 8.28
C GLU A 33 -5.89 -0.92 7.32
N ALA A 34 -6.99 -0.29 7.76
CA ALA A 34 -7.74 0.66 6.95
C ALA A 34 -6.89 1.87 6.54
N ARG A 35 -6.10 2.41 7.48
CA ARG A 35 -5.21 3.54 7.21
C ARG A 35 -4.08 3.17 6.26
N LEU A 36 -3.43 2.03 6.47
CA LEU A 36 -2.35 1.55 5.61
C LEU A 36 -2.86 1.22 4.20
N ASP A 37 -4.05 0.62 4.06
CA ASP A 37 -4.62 0.33 2.74
C ASP A 37 -4.82 1.62 1.93
N LEU A 38 -5.34 2.69 2.55
CA LEU A 38 -5.47 3.99 1.92
C LEU A 38 -4.11 4.57 1.50
N SER A 39 -3.14 4.64 2.42
CA SER A 39 -1.81 5.19 2.10
C SER A 39 -1.07 4.36 1.04
N LEU A 40 -1.19 3.04 1.07
CA LEU A 40 -0.58 2.17 0.06
C LEU A 40 -1.25 2.31 -1.30
N LYS A 41 -2.56 2.58 -1.37
CA LYS A 41 -3.25 2.91 -2.63
C LYS A 41 -2.73 4.21 -3.24
N GLU A 42 -2.49 5.24 -2.43
CA GLU A 42 -1.92 6.51 -2.88
C GLU A 42 -0.51 6.30 -3.46
N ILE A 43 0.37 5.61 -2.73
CA ILE A 43 1.74 5.30 -3.20
C ILE A 43 1.69 4.51 -4.52
N LYS A 44 0.82 3.50 -4.62
CA LYS A 44 0.65 2.72 -5.86
C LYS A 44 0.17 3.60 -7.02
N ALA A 45 -0.76 4.51 -6.77
CA ALA A 45 -1.25 5.43 -7.80
C ALA A 45 -0.14 6.35 -8.30
N ASP A 46 0.69 6.87 -7.40
CA ASP A 46 1.79 7.77 -7.76
C ASP A 46 2.89 7.03 -8.52
N VAL A 47 3.29 5.84 -8.08
CA VAL A 47 4.21 4.98 -8.83
C VAL A 47 3.66 4.68 -10.24
N ALA A 48 2.36 4.39 -10.37
CA ALA A 48 1.76 4.14 -11.68
C ALA A 48 1.79 5.38 -12.60
N LYS A 49 1.60 6.59 -12.05
CA LYS A 49 1.72 7.85 -12.80
C LYS A 49 3.16 8.13 -13.22
N GLU A 50 4.12 7.95 -12.32
CA GLU A 50 5.55 8.13 -12.60
C GLU A 50 6.01 7.20 -13.73
N LEU A 51 5.61 5.93 -13.67
CA LEU A 51 5.97 4.96 -14.71
C LEU A 51 5.39 5.30 -16.08
N TYR A 52 4.20 5.91 -16.12
CA TYR A 52 3.49 6.29 -17.34
C TYR A 52 4.14 7.46 -18.10
N VAL A 53 4.96 8.30 -17.45
CA VAL A 53 5.59 9.48 -18.09
C VAL A 53 6.28 9.11 -19.40
N ASP A 54 6.98 7.97 -19.43
CA ASP A 54 7.72 7.50 -20.61
C ASP A 54 7.20 6.15 -21.15
N ARG A 55 6.01 5.70 -20.73
CA ARG A 55 5.50 4.35 -21.04
C ARG A 55 4.01 4.34 -21.30
N SER A 56 3.56 3.45 -22.19
CA SER A 56 2.13 3.16 -22.35
C SER A 56 1.58 2.37 -21.15
N TRP A 57 0.26 2.46 -20.92
CA TRP A 57 -0.39 1.69 -19.85
C TRP A 57 -0.18 0.18 -19.97
N ASN A 58 -0.06 -0.37 -21.19
CA ASN A 58 0.25 -1.78 -21.38
C ASN A 58 1.64 -2.15 -20.86
N GLN A 59 2.64 -1.29 -21.08
CA GLN A 59 3.99 -1.48 -20.55
C GLN A 59 4.00 -1.33 -19.03
N VAL A 60 3.31 -0.32 -18.48
CA VAL A 60 3.17 -0.14 -17.02
C VAL A 60 2.48 -1.35 -16.39
N GLY A 61 1.38 -1.83 -16.95
CA GLY A 61 0.69 -3.03 -16.49
C GLY A 61 1.61 -4.24 -16.45
N LYS A 62 2.39 -4.48 -17.51
CA LYS A 62 3.38 -5.57 -17.55
C LYS A 62 4.42 -5.44 -16.42
N LEU A 63 4.92 -4.24 -16.14
CA LEU A 63 5.88 -3.98 -15.05
C LEU A 63 5.27 -4.22 -13.66
N LEU A 64 4.00 -3.83 -13.48
CA LEU A 64 3.26 -3.98 -12.22
C LEU A 64 2.62 -5.37 -12.04
N GLY A 65 2.74 -6.27 -13.03
CA GLY A 65 2.11 -7.60 -13.00
C GLY A 65 0.58 -7.59 -13.15
N VAL A 66 0.02 -6.56 -13.79
CA VAL A 66 -1.43 -6.39 -14.02
C VAL A 66 -1.72 -6.05 -15.49
N THR A 67 -3.00 -5.97 -15.88
CA THR A 67 -3.36 -5.49 -17.21
C THR A 67 -3.10 -3.98 -17.34
N GLY A 68 -2.94 -3.48 -18.57
CA GLY A 68 -2.80 -2.04 -18.80
C GLY A 68 -4.00 -1.23 -18.31
N SER A 69 -5.21 -1.75 -18.53
CA SER A 69 -6.44 -1.15 -17.97
C SER A 69 -6.44 -1.10 -16.45
N ARG A 70 -5.90 -2.11 -15.78
CA ARG A 70 -5.80 -2.12 -14.31
C ARG A 70 -4.74 -1.15 -13.81
N ALA A 71 -3.61 -1.01 -14.51
CA ALA A 71 -2.60 0.00 -14.19
C ALA A 71 -3.17 1.42 -14.30
N GLU A 72 -3.96 1.70 -15.34
CA GLU A 72 -4.66 2.98 -15.47
C GLU A 72 -5.63 3.21 -14.31
N GLN A 73 -6.43 2.20 -13.93
CA GLN A 73 -7.33 2.31 -12.78
C GLN A 73 -6.57 2.62 -11.48
N ILE A 74 -5.44 1.95 -11.24
CA ILE A 74 -4.59 2.17 -10.07
C ILE A 74 -4.13 3.63 -10.02
N SER A 75 -3.67 4.20 -11.14
CA SER A 75 -3.24 5.61 -11.20
C SER A 75 -4.34 6.62 -10.83
N ARG A 76 -5.61 6.22 -10.95
CA ARG A 76 -6.80 7.05 -10.66
C ARG A 76 -7.41 6.77 -9.29
N ALA A 77 -7.02 5.68 -8.62
CA ALA A 77 -7.66 5.17 -7.41
C ALA A 77 -7.30 5.91 -6.11
N ALA A 78 -6.40 6.90 -6.17
CA ALA A 78 -6.05 7.77 -5.03
C ALA A 78 -7.05 8.92 -4.81
N ARG A 79 -8.28 8.81 -5.34
CA ARG A 79 -9.35 9.82 -5.23
C ARG A 79 -10.57 9.25 -4.56
#